data_AF-A0A9P6RGM5-F1
#
_entry.id   AF-A0A9P6RGM5-F1
#
_cell.length_a   1.000
_cell.length_b   1.000
_cell.length_c   1.000
_cell.angle_alpha   90.00
_cell.angle_beta   90.00
_cell.angle_gamma   90.00
#
_symmetry.space_group_name_H-M   'P 1'
#
loop_
_entity.id
_entity.type
_entity.pdbx_description
1 polymer ?
#
loop_
_entity_poly.entity_id
_entity_poly.type
_entity_poly.pdbx_seq_one_letter_code
_entity_poly.pdbx_strand_id
1 'polypeptide(L)'
;MSYESQSHGTNVKHTSSKGPPSTVILLTNMVGPGEVDDTLQEETAVECEKYGSVVRCLIFEVQNGKVPAEEAVRIFVKFRILSSAEKALQDLDGRFFGGRQVRGQFFDEKRFELLQLAP
;
A
#
# COMPACT_ATOMS: atom_id res chain seq x y z
N MET A 1 -0.05 50.97 -1.59
CA MET A 1 0.23 50.02 -0.50
C MET A 1 -0.70 48.84 -0.68
N SER A 2 -0.20 47.82 -1.36
CA SER A 2 -0.88 46.57 -1.70
C SER A 2 -0.78 45.61 -0.53
N TYR A 3 -1.90 44.99 -0.14
CA TYR A 3 -1.90 43.76 0.63
C TYR A 3 -2.47 42.66 -0.27
N GLU A 4 -1.58 41.85 -0.81
CA GLU A 4 -1.90 40.65 -1.55
C GLU A 4 -2.04 39.51 -0.53
N SER A 5 -3.27 39.08 -0.29
CA SER A 5 -3.56 37.92 0.56
C SER A 5 -3.20 36.65 -0.21
N GLN A 6 -2.00 36.13 -0.02
CA GLN A 6 -1.62 34.81 -0.55
C GLN A 6 -2.34 33.72 0.23
N SER A 7 -3.42 33.20 -0.36
CA SER A 7 -4.02 31.94 0.02
C SER A 7 -3.00 30.83 -0.17
N HIS A 8 -2.54 30.24 0.93
CA HIS A 8 -1.77 29.01 0.91
C HIS A 8 -2.73 27.88 0.51
N GLY A 9 -2.82 27.65 -0.80
CA GLY A 9 -3.47 26.47 -1.34
C GLY A 9 -2.69 25.24 -0.90
N THR A 10 -3.25 24.47 0.03
CA THR A 10 -2.81 23.10 0.29
C THR A 10 -3.09 22.28 -0.96
N ASN A 11 -2.11 22.19 -1.86
CA ASN A 11 -2.17 21.29 -3.00
C ASN A 11 -1.93 19.86 -2.48
N VAL A 12 -2.96 19.29 -1.85
CA VAL A 12 -3.03 17.85 -1.62
C VAL A 12 -3.24 17.26 -3.00
N LYS A 13 -2.17 16.80 -3.64
CA LYS A 13 -2.26 15.97 -4.84
C LYS A 13 -3.08 14.74 -4.45
N HIS A 14 -4.35 14.74 -4.80
CA HIS A 14 -5.18 13.54 -4.80
C HIS A 14 -4.52 12.59 -5.81
N THR A 15 -3.68 11.66 -5.34
CA THR A 15 -3.33 10.51 -6.14
C THR A 15 -4.63 9.72 -6.25
N SER A 16 -5.25 9.77 -7.43
CA SER A 16 -6.37 8.90 -7.74
C SER A 16 -5.91 7.48 -7.43
N SER A 17 -6.44 6.88 -6.37
CA SER A 17 -6.12 5.52 -5.96
C SER A 17 -6.23 4.61 -7.18
N LYS A 18 -5.17 3.88 -7.51
CA LYS A 18 -5.19 2.99 -8.68
C LYS A 18 -6.12 1.80 -8.36
N GLY A 19 -7.15 1.62 -9.19
CA GLY A 19 -8.10 0.51 -9.10
C GLY A 19 -9.45 0.84 -8.43
N PRO A 20 -10.48 -0.01 -8.60
CA PRO A 20 -11.76 0.13 -7.91
C PRO A 20 -11.58 0.07 -6.38
N PRO A 21 -12.35 0.85 -5.60
CA PRO A 21 -12.30 0.80 -4.14
C PRO A 21 -12.50 -0.61 -3.58
N SER A 22 -11.66 -0.99 -2.62
CA SER A 22 -11.64 -2.33 -2.00
C SER A 22 -11.21 -2.25 -0.54
N THR A 23 -11.62 -3.22 0.28
CA THR A 23 -11.09 -3.38 1.64
C THR A 23 -9.65 -3.90 1.67
N VAL A 24 -9.13 -4.33 0.52
CA VAL A 24 -7.77 -4.85 0.36
C VAL A 24 -6.91 -3.83 -0.39
N ILE A 25 -5.76 -3.50 0.18
CA ILE A 25 -4.70 -2.76 -0.50
C ILE A 25 -3.53 -3.67 -0.84
N LEU A 26 -2.81 -3.32 -1.90
CA LEU A 26 -1.52 -3.89 -2.28
C LEU A 26 -0.45 -2.80 -2.14
N LEU A 27 0.60 -3.12 -1.40
CA LEU A 27 1.83 -2.36 -1.30
C LEU A 27 2.93 -3.11 -2.04
N THR A 28 3.60 -2.44 -2.96
CA THR A 28 4.79 -2.96 -3.65
C THR A 28 5.97 -2.01 -3.45
N ASN A 29 7.16 -2.50 -3.79
CA ASN A 29 8.42 -1.78 -3.67
C ASN A 29 8.81 -1.38 -2.23
N MET A 30 8.26 -2.03 -1.20
CA MET A 30 8.74 -1.88 0.17
C MET A 30 10.11 -2.54 0.34
N VAL A 31 10.29 -3.75 -0.18
CA VAL A 31 11.56 -4.49 -0.20
C VAL A 31 11.79 -5.11 -1.58
N GLY A 32 13.03 -5.53 -1.86
CA GLY A 32 13.41 -6.26 -3.06
C GLY A 32 13.14 -7.76 -2.99
N PRO A 33 13.29 -8.47 -4.13
CA PRO A 33 13.25 -9.93 -4.15
C PRO A 33 14.35 -10.51 -3.25
N GLY A 34 14.00 -11.52 -2.45
CA GLY A 34 14.87 -12.16 -1.47
C GLY A 34 15.13 -11.34 -0.20
N GLU A 35 14.51 -10.17 -0.05
CA GLU A 35 14.66 -9.28 1.11
C GLU A 35 13.45 -9.34 2.07
N VAL A 36 12.61 -10.37 1.97
CA VAL A 36 11.51 -10.61 2.93
C VAL A 36 12.08 -11.30 4.17
N ASP A 37 12.12 -10.59 5.29
CA ASP A 37 12.47 -11.14 6.60
C ASP A 37 11.23 -11.73 7.33
N ASP A 38 11.47 -12.29 8.52
CA ASP A 38 10.47 -12.96 9.34
C ASP A 38 9.56 -12.01 10.14
N THR A 39 9.91 -10.73 10.28
CA THR A 39 9.12 -9.75 11.05
C THR A 39 8.27 -8.84 10.18
N LEU A 40 8.63 -8.64 8.91
CA LEU A 40 8.00 -7.69 7.98
C LEU A 40 6.47 -7.80 7.91
N GLN A 41 5.93 -9.03 7.92
CA GLN A 41 4.48 -9.24 7.85
C GLN A 41 3.78 -8.73 9.11
N GLU A 42 4.32 -9.04 10.29
CA GLU A 42 3.78 -8.64 11.58
C GLU A 42 3.93 -7.14 11.78
N GLU A 43 5.11 -6.58 11.49
CA GLU A 43 5.38 -5.14 11.57
C GLU A 43 4.44 -4.35 10.66
N THR A 44 4.24 -4.79 9.42
CA THR A 44 3.32 -4.13 8.48
C THR A 44 1.87 -4.21 8.98
N ALA A 45 1.46 -5.35 9.54
CA ALA A 45 0.11 -5.52 10.09
C ALA A 45 -0.12 -4.57 11.27
N VAL A 46 0.81 -4.56 12.23
CA VAL A 46 0.74 -3.71 13.43
C VAL A 46 0.75 -2.22 13.04
N GLU A 47 1.62 -1.82 12.12
CA GLU A 47 1.68 -0.43 11.67
C GLU A 47 0.37 -0.02 10.96
N CYS A 48 -0.27 -0.93 10.22
CA CYS A 48 -1.53 -0.67 9.54
C CYS A 48 -2.74 -0.55 10.47
N GLU A 49 -2.70 -1.10 11.69
CA GLU A 49 -3.79 -0.99 12.67
C GLU A 49 -4.11 0.48 13.04
N LYS A 50 -3.17 1.41 12.84
CA LYS A 50 -3.42 2.85 13.05
C LYS A 50 -4.48 3.44 12.10
N TYR A 51 -4.74 2.80 10.96
CA TYR A 51 -5.78 3.20 10.00
C TYR A 51 -7.13 2.51 10.28
N GLY A 52 -7.10 1.38 11.00
CA GLY A 52 -8.24 0.61 11.48
C GLY A 52 -7.98 -0.89 11.47
N SER A 53 -8.95 -1.67 11.96
CA SER A 53 -8.84 -3.12 12.18
C SER A 53 -8.33 -3.86 10.94
N VAL A 54 -7.15 -4.47 11.06
CA VAL A 54 -6.57 -5.36 10.06
C VAL A 54 -7.17 -6.74 10.25
N VAL A 55 -7.75 -7.29 9.18
CA VAL A 55 -8.29 -8.65 9.16
C VAL A 55 -7.20 -9.64 8.78
N ARG A 56 -6.34 -9.27 7.82
CA ARG A 56 -5.27 -10.13 7.34
C ARG A 56 -4.16 -9.32 6.67
N CYS A 57 -2.92 -9.69 6.95
CA CYS A 57 -1.74 -9.27 6.21
C CYS A 57 -1.13 -10.50 5.52
N LEU A 58 -0.76 -10.40 4.25
CA LEU A 58 -0.08 -11.46 3.51
C LEU A 58 1.08 -10.88 2.70
N ILE A 59 2.22 -11.56 2.72
CA ILE A 59 3.33 -11.27 1.82
C ILE A 59 3.41 -12.38 0.77
N PHE A 60 3.51 -11.98 -0.49
CA PHE A 60 3.75 -12.87 -1.62
C PHE A 60 4.93 -12.38 -2.43
N GLU A 61 5.93 -13.22 -2.58
CA GLU A 61 7.06 -12.97 -3.47
C GLU A 61 6.84 -13.70 -4.80
N VAL A 62 6.76 -12.93 -5.88
CA VAL A 62 6.73 -13.47 -7.24
C VAL A 62 8.11 -14.05 -7.55
N GLN A 63 8.16 -15.26 -8.10
CA GLN A 63 9.41 -15.92 -8.48
C GLN A 63 10.32 -15.01 -9.32
N ASN A 64 11.60 -15.00 -8.97
CA ASN A 64 12.62 -14.14 -9.58
C ASN A 64 12.61 -14.19 -11.12
N GLY A 65 12.71 -13.00 -11.71
CA GLY A 65 12.80 -12.80 -13.16
C GLY A 65 11.47 -12.77 -13.91
N LYS A 66 10.33 -13.00 -13.25
CA LYS A 66 9.00 -12.92 -13.90
C LYS A 66 8.42 -11.51 -13.94
N VAL A 67 8.84 -10.64 -13.02
CA VAL A 67 8.35 -9.26 -12.87
C VAL A 67 9.53 -8.32 -12.53
N PRO A 68 9.37 -7.00 -12.72
CA PRO A 68 10.34 -6.03 -12.22
C PRO A 68 10.58 -6.18 -10.72
N ALA A 69 11.79 -5.88 -10.25
CA ALA A 69 12.16 -6.05 -8.83
C ALA A 69 11.28 -5.24 -7.87
N GLU A 70 10.76 -4.09 -8.33
CA GLU A 70 9.82 -3.23 -7.61
C GLU A 70 8.41 -3.83 -7.46
N GLU A 71 8.08 -4.87 -8.23
CA GLU A 71 6.80 -5.59 -8.19
C GLU A 71 6.94 -7.02 -7.65
N ALA A 72 8.16 -7.48 -7.37
CA ALA A 72 8.45 -8.85 -6.96
C ALA A 72 7.86 -9.18 -5.60
N VAL A 73 8.00 -8.28 -4.61
CA VAL A 73 7.40 -8.45 -3.28
C VAL A 73 6.10 -7.68 -3.18
N ARG A 74 5.03 -8.41 -2.85
CA ARG A 74 3.66 -7.93 -2.82
C ARG A 74 3.10 -8.11 -1.43
N ILE A 75 2.84 -7.00 -0.75
CA ILE A 75 2.31 -6.99 0.61
C ILE A 75 0.84 -6.58 0.55
N PHE A 76 -0.04 -7.47 0.96
CA PHE A 76 -1.47 -7.28 0.93
C PHE A 76 -1.98 -7.04 2.34
N VAL A 77 -2.80 -6.01 2.51
CA VAL A 77 -3.44 -5.71 3.79
C VAL A 77 -4.94 -5.61 3.57
N LYS A 78 -5.69 -6.52 4.18
CA LYS A 78 -7.16 -6.50 4.22
C LYS A 78 -7.61 -5.83 5.50
N PHE A 79 -8.37 -4.76 5.36
CA PHE A 79 -9.02 -4.06 6.46
C PHE A 79 -10.46 -4.55 6.65
N ARG A 80 -11.03 -4.29 7.83
CA ARG A 80 -12.43 -4.61 8.12
C ARG A 80 -13.41 -3.75 7.33
N ILE A 81 -13.05 -2.50 7.03
CA ILE A 81 -13.92 -1.53 6.34
C ILE A 81 -13.15 -0.76 5.28
N LEU A 82 -13.87 -0.31 4.25
CA LEU A 82 -13.29 0.41 3.11
C LEU A 82 -12.57 1.71 3.52
N SER A 83 -13.14 2.48 4.44
CA SER A 83 -12.56 3.76 4.86
C SER A 83 -11.19 3.63 5.54
N SER A 84 -10.88 2.48 6.14
CA SER A 84 -9.55 2.18 6.66
C SER A 84 -8.55 1.92 5.53
N ALA A 85 -8.96 1.18 4.50
CA ALA A 85 -8.15 0.95 3.32
C ALA A 85 -7.85 2.26 2.56
N GLU A 86 -8.84 3.15 2.42
CA GLU A 86 -8.66 4.48 1.82
C GLU A 86 -7.62 5.32 2.58
N LYS A 87 -7.74 5.39 3.91
CA LYS A 87 -6.79 6.13 4.77
C LYS A 87 -5.38 5.56 4.68
N ALA A 88 -5.25 4.23 4.74
CA ALA A 88 -3.97 3.55 4.62
C ALA A 88 -3.33 3.85 3.27
N LEU A 89 -4.09 3.73 2.18
CA LEU A 89 -3.60 3.99 0.84
C LEU A 89 -3.16 5.44 0.65
N GLN A 90 -3.95 6.40 1.17
CA GLN A 90 -3.62 7.82 1.11
C GLN A 90 -2.32 8.16 1.84
N ASP A 91 -2.05 7.50 2.98
CA ASP A 91 -0.87 7.81 3.79
C ASP A 91 0.37 7.01 3.38
N LEU A 92 0.21 5.80 2.84
CA LEU A 92 1.31 4.90 2.49
C LEU A 92 1.80 5.04 1.04
N ASP A 93 0.92 5.35 0.08
CA ASP A 93 1.32 5.52 -1.32
C ASP A 93 2.30 6.69 -1.47
N GLY A 94 3.45 6.43 -2.07
CA GLY A 94 4.50 7.43 -2.25
C GLY A 94 5.36 7.71 -1.03
N ARG A 95 5.12 7.06 0.12
CA ARG A 95 6.03 7.08 1.29
C ARG A 95 7.33 6.35 1.00
N PHE A 96 8.31 6.53 1.87
CA PHE A 96 9.58 5.82 1.79
C PHE A 96 9.70 4.74 2.87
N PHE A 97 10.19 3.57 2.48
CA PHE A 97 10.55 2.46 3.36
C PHE A 97 11.92 1.94 2.93
N GLY A 98 12.90 1.90 3.84
CA GLY A 98 14.25 1.43 3.50
C GLY A 98 14.92 2.19 2.33
N GLY A 99 14.59 3.47 2.13
CA GLY A 99 15.06 4.27 0.99
C GLY A 99 14.33 4.01 -0.34
N ARG A 100 13.39 3.07 -0.38
CA ARG A 100 12.52 2.78 -1.54
C ARG A 100 11.20 3.53 -1.42
N GLN A 101 10.65 3.97 -2.56
CA GLN A 101 9.33 4.59 -2.58
C GLN A 101 8.23 3.52 -2.68
N VAL A 102 7.38 3.42 -1.67
CA VAL A 102 6.24 2.51 -1.61
C VAL A 102 5.22 2.87 -2.69
N ARG A 103 4.66 1.86 -3.34
CA ARG A 103 3.57 2.01 -4.31
C ARG A 103 2.34 1.32 -3.78
N GLY A 104 1.29 2.08 -3.54
CA GLY A 104 0.00 1.59 -3.05
C GLY A 104 -1.05 1.54 -4.16
N GLN A 105 -1.91 0.53 -4.11
CA GLN A 105 -3.15 0.50 -4.89
C GLN A 105 -4.23 -0.37 -4.23
N PHE A 106 -5.48 -0.24 -4.64
CA PHE A 106 -6.51 -1.20 -4.25
C PHE A 106 -6.27 -2.54 -4.94
N PHE A 107 -6.70 -3.61 -4.28
CA PHE A 107 -6.65 -4.97 -4.83
C PHE A 107 -8.02 -5.64 -4.75
N ASP A 108 -8.35 -6.44 -5.76
CA ASP A 108 -9.64 -7.13 -5.83
C ASP A 108 -9.80 -8.13 -4.67
N GLU A 109 -10.87 -7.96 -3.88
CA GLU A 109 -11.10 -8.76 -2.68
C GLU A 109 -11.31 -10.24 -3.02
N LYS A 110 -11.97 -10.56 -4.14
CA LYS A 110 -12.19 -11.95 -4.54
C LYS A 110 -10.88 -12.64 -4.92
N ARG A 111 -10.00 -11.97 -5.66
CA ARG A 111 -8.64 -12.46 -5.95
C ARG A 111 -7.86 -12.71 -4.67
N PHE A 112 -7.98 -11.80 -3.69
CA PHE A 112 -7.29 -11.95 -2.39
C PHE A 112 -7.77 -13.19 -1.63
N GLU A 113 -9.07 -13.39 -1.51
CA GLU A 113 -9.65 -14.56 -0.84
C GLU A 113 -9.28 -15.88 -1.53
N LEU A 114 -9.16 -15.87 -2.85
CA LEU A 114 -8.74 -17.03 -3.64
C LEU A 114 -7.22 -17.22 -3.73
N LEU A 115 -6.43 -16.40 -3.01
CA LEU A 115 -4.97 -16.39 -3.07
C LEU A 115 -4.41 -16.23 -4.49
N GLN A 116 -5.13 -15.53 -5.37
CA GLN A 116 -4.69 -15.16 -6.72
C GLN A 116 -3.82 -13.89 -6.66
N LEU A 117 -2.65 -14.03 -6.01
CA LEU A 117 -1.79 -12.92 -5.59
C LEU A 117 -0.71 -12.52 -6.61
N ALA A 118 -0.46 -13.34 -7.63
CA ALA A 118 0.42 -12.97 -8.74
C ALA A 118 -0.23 -11.89 -9.64
N PRO A 119 0.56 -11.15 -10.46
CA PRO A 119 0.03 -10.12 -11.36
C PRO A 119 -1.07 -10.65 -12.27
#